data_AF-A0A970PYS4-F1
#
_entry.id   AF-A0A970PYS4-F1
#
_cell.length_a   1.000
_cell.length_b   1.000
_cell.length_c   1.000
_cell.angle_alpha   90.00
_cell.angle_beta   90.00
_cell.angle_gamma   90.00
#
_symmetry.space_group_name_H-M   'P 1'
#
loop_
_entity.id
_entity.type
_entity.pdbx_description
1 polymer ?
#
loop_
_entity_poly.entity_id
_entity_poly.type
_entity_poly.pdbx_seq_one_letter_code
_entity_poly.pdbx_strand_id
1 'polypeptide(L)'
;MESTPKSLRLQIGIFGRTNVGKSSFLNMIANQDVAVTSHIPGTTTDVVEKAMELLPIGPVTFLDTAGIDDFTELSEKRIAKTNKIIERSDIAFLIIEPNSWNMYEEKIFSELKNKKIPTIIIINKIDEIKVEQSFFVRVKEFNKKVIPISTIDSDNREKYIQHVKQAILDILPANFTNQPPLLSDVIEKEDLIVLIAPIDSQAPKGRLILPQVQTIREILDSNAAAVVVQDTEYPAILSRFKSKVDLVICDSQVVHKMVAGTPEDIKCTTFSIVFSRFKGDLIEEVRAARVLDKVGVNDKILIAEACSHHPNDDDIGRVKIPRLIRKFLGFDVKIDVYAGRDYPEKLSEYKLIIHCGGCMITRNEKLSRINRALQAAVPITNYGIIISYMQAVLERVLSPFPEALKAYYEG
;
A
#
# COMPACT_ATOMS: atom_id res chain seq x y z
N MET A 1 -12.18 7.13 -17.44
CA MET A 1 -12.15 6.66 -16.04
C MET A 1 -10.69 6.41 -15.64
N GLU A 2 -9.95 7.48 -15.32
CA GLU A 2 -8.52 7.44 -14.89
C GLU A 2 -8.35 7.56 -13.37
N SER A 3 -9.40 7.32 -12.59
CA SER A 3 -9.52 7.87 -11.23
C SER A 3 -9.08 6.97 -10.08
N THR A 4 -8.84 5.67 -10.29
CA THR A 4 -8.46 4.79 -9.18
C THR A 4 -6.98 4.97 -8.82
N PRO A 5 -6.63 5.38 -7.60
CA PRO A 5 -5.24 5.55 -7.18
C PRO A 5 -4.42 4.27 -7.29
N LYS A 6 -3.14 4.38 -7.70
CA LYS A 6 -2.20 3.24 -7.77
C LYS A 6 -2.18 2.41 -6.47
N SER A 7 -2.32 3.06 -5.32
CA SER A 7 -2.32 2.42 -4.01
C SER A 7 -3.48 1.47 -3.73
N LEU A 8 -4.54 1.48 -4.55
CA LEU A 8 -5.70 0.60 -4.40
C LEU A 8 -5.75 -0.49 -5.47
N ARG A 9 -4.74 -0.57 -6.33
CA ARG A 9 -4.71 -1.53 -7.44
C ARG A 9 -3.98 -2.79 -7.00
N LEU A 10 -4.57 -3.95 -7.27
CA LEU A 10 -3.93 -5.25 -7.09
C LEU A 10 -2.70 -5.34 -8.02
N GLN A 11 -1.52 -5.55 -7.44
CA GLN A 11 -0.25 -5.63 -8.16
C GLN A 11 0.01 -7.07 -8.58
N ILE A 12 0.08 -7.33 -9.89
CA ILE A 12 0.26 -8.67 -10.43
C ILE A 12 1.62 -8.76 -11.13
N GLY A 13 2.55 -9.52 -10.56
CA GLY A 13 3.86 -9.76 -11.17
C GLY A 13 3.79 -10.78 -12.28
N ILE A 14 4.44 -10.50 -13.42
CA ILE A 14 4.56 -11.45 -14.54
C ILE A 14 6.00 -11.92 -14.67
N PHE A 15 6.21 -13.22 -14.44
CA PHE A 15 7.50 -13.89 -14.46
C PHE A 15 7.51 -15.00 -15.51
N GLY A 16 8.70 -15.31 -16.03
CA GLY A 16 8.90 -16.34 -17.04
C GLY A 16 10.18 -16.09 -17.83
N ARG A 17 10.65 -17.09 -18.60
CA ARG A 17 11.82 -16.94 -19.47
C ARG A 17 11.52 -15.97 -20.64
N THR A 18 12.52 -15.68 -21.46
CA THR A 18 12.30 -15.00 -22.75
C THR A 18 11.48 -15.89 -23.68
N ASN A 19 10.71 -15.26 -24.57
CA ASN A 19 9.93 -15.94 -25.61
C ASN A 19 8.83 -16.92 -25.16
N VAL A 20 8.57 -17.10 -23.86
CA VAL A 20 7.43 -17.90 -23.34
C VAL A 20 6.06 -17.25 -23.55
N GLY A 21 6.02 -16.03 -24.11
CA GLY A 21 4.79 -15.31 -24.44
C GLY A 21 4.22 -14.41 -23.34
N LYS A 22 5.07 -13.85 -22.45
CA LYS A 22 4.66 -12.93 -21.38
C LYS A 22 3.85 -11.73 -21.89
N SER A 23 4.38 -11.04 -22.91
CA SER A 23 3.72 -9.86 -23.50
C SER A 23 2.43 -10.23 -24.23
N SER A 24 2.42 -11.37 -24.93
CA SER A 24 1.22 -11.89 -25.60
C SER A 24 0.13 -12.23 -24.59
N PHE A 25 0.48 -12.83 -23.46
CA PHE A 25 -0.44 -13.13 -22.36
C PHE A 25 -1.03 -11.86 -21.76
N LEU A 26 -0.18 -10.86 -21.48
CA LEU A 26 -0.65 -9.58 -20.97
C LEU A 26 -1.61 -8.89 -21.95
N ASN A 27 -1.28 -8.87 -23.25
CA ASN A 27 -2.16 -8.32 -24.27
C ASN A 27 -3.48 -9.10 -24.37
N MET A 28 -3.43 -10.43 -24.26
CA MET A 28 -4.63 -11.28 -24.26
C MET A 28 -5.54 -10.92 -23.09
N ILE A 29 -5.02 -10.71 -21.88
CA ILE A 29 -5.80 -10.29 -20.71
C ILE A 29 -6.31 -8.84 -20.85
N ALA A 30 -5.50 -7.96 -21.44
CA ALA A 30 -5.81 -6.55 -21.60
C ALA A 30 -6.91 -6.25 -22.62
N ASN A 31 -7.21 -7.16 -23.56
CA ASN A 31 -8.18 -7.02 -24.66
C ASN A 31 -9.66 -7.03 -24.16
N GLN A 32 -9.99 -6.08 -23.28
CA GLN A 32 -11.30 -5.44 -23.17
C GLN A 32 -11.13 -4.01 -23.72
N ASP A 33 -12.21 -3.31 -24.11
CA ASP A 33 -12.19 -1.87 -24.48
C ASP A 33 -11.85 -0.99 -23.26
N VAL A 34 -10.64 -1.15 -22.72
CA VAL A 34 -10.15 -0.44 -21.55
C VAL A 34 -9.11 0.53 -22.05
N ALA A 35 -9.42 1.81 -21.88
CA ALA A 35 -8.49 2.90 -22.12
C ALA A 35 -7.14 2.53 -21.49
N VAL A 36 -6.10 2.42 -22.32
CA VAL A 36 -4.72 2.23 -21.85
C VAL A 36 -4.37 3.48 -21.04
N THR A 37 -4.56 3.41 -19.72
CA THR A 37 -4.32 4.56 -18.85
C THR A 37 -2.83 4.68 -18.55
N SER A 38 -2.19 5.51 -19.37
CA SER A 38 -0.92 6.19 -19.15
C SER A 38 0.35 5.34 -18.98
N HIS A 39 1.31 5.56 -19.88
CA HIS A 39 2.72 5.54 -19.52
C HIS A 39 2.96 6.73 -18.58
N ILE A 40 3.17 6.51 -17.27
CA ILE A 40 3.62 7.58 -16.36
C ILE A 40 5.12 7.42 -16.17
N PRO A 41 5.96 8.26 -16.80
CA PRO A 41 7.39 8.30 -16.53
C PRO A 41 7.59 8.94 -15.15
N GLY A 42 8.21 8.23 -14.22
CA GLY A 42 8.33 8.67 -12.83
C GLY A 42 9.47 7.99 -12.07
N THR A 43 10.68 8.35 -12.49
CA THR A 43 11.99 8.35 -11.80
C THR A 43 12.59 7.04 -11.23
N THR A 44 13.77 6.75 -11.80
CA THR A 44 14.86 5.83 -11.42
C THR A 44 14.53 4.34 -11.34
N THR A 45 14.76 3.62 -12.47
CA THR A 45 15.10 2.18 -12.59
C THR A 45 14.30 1.27 -11.64
N ASP A 46 13.27 0.51 -12.02
CA ASP A 46 13.37 -0.60 -12.98
C ASP A 46 12.10 -1.52 -12.96
N VAL A 47 10.88 -1.07 -13.31
CA VAL A 47 9.72 -1.97 -13.57
C VAL A 47 8.73 -1.28 -14.53
N VAL A 48 8.23 -1.99 -15.56
CA VAL A 48 7.17 -1.47 -16.44
C VAL A 48 5.81 -1.76 -15.79
N GLU A 49 5.05 -0.71 -15.45
CA GLU A 49 3.72 -0.83 -14.84
C GLU A 49 2.64 -0.64 -15.92
N LYS A 50 1.70 -1.59 -16.03
CA LYS A 50 0.54 -1.49 -16.92
C LYS A 50 -0.74 -1.61 -16.11
N ALA A 51 -1.48 -0.51 -15.99
CA ALA A 51 -2.70 -0.49 -15.20
C ALA A 51 -3.95 -0.60 -16.06
N MET A 52 -4.96 -1.31 -15.55
CA MET A 52 -6.25 -1.50 -16.21
C MET A 52 -7.33 -1.89 -15.20
N GLU A 53 -8.59 -1.76 -15.60
CA GLU A 53 -9.73 -2.36 -14.91
C GLU A 53 -9.92 -3.79 -15.43
N LEU A 54 -9.94 -4.78 -14.55
CA LEU A 54 -10.11 -6.18 -14.87
C LEU A 54 -11.38 -6.72 -14.20
N LEU A 55 -12.53 -6.62 -14.88
CA LEU A 55 -13.79 -7.12 -14.32
C LEU A 55 -13.79 -8.66 -14.20
N PRO A 56 -14.26 -9.25 -13.08
CA PRO A 56 -14.88 -8.62 -11.90
C PRO A 56 -13.91 -8.31 -10.74
N ILE A 57 -12.60 -8.46 -10.94
CA ILE A 57 -11.55 -8.24 -9.92
C ILE A 57 -11.41 -6.75 -9.57
N GLY A 58 -11.66 -5.87 -10.55
CA GLY A 58 -11.55 -4.43 -10.41
C GLY A 58 -10.16 -3.91 -10.83
N PRO A 59 -9.63 -2.86 -10.19
CA PRO A 59 -8.43 -2.17 -10.65
C PRO A 59 -7.16 -2.98 -10.37
N VAL A 60 -6.39 -3.26 -11.43
CA VAL A 60 -5.13 -4.02 -11.33
C VAL A 60 -3.96 -3.24 -11.94
N THR A 61 -2.74 -3.59 -11.52
CA THR A 61 -1.50 -3.13 -12.16
C THR A 61 -0.61 -4.34 -12.41
N PHE A 62 -0.33 -4.60 -13.68
CA PHE A 62 0.65 -5.60 -14.06
C PHE A 62 2.06 -5.03 -13.93
N LEU A 63 2.90 -5.75 -13.19
CA LEU A 63 4.32 -5.48 -13.06
C LEU A 63 5.06 -6.34 -14.10
N ASP A 64 5.31 -5.74 -15.25
CA ASP A 64 5.90 -6.42 -16.41
C ASP A 64 7.43 -6.44 -16.29
N THR A 65 8.00 -7.63 -16.46
CA THR A 65 9.45 -7.89 -16.49
C THR A 65 10.08 -7.64 -17.86
N ALA A 66 9.32 -7.20 -18.87
CA ALA A 66 9.80 -7.02 -20.26
C ALA A 66 11.05 -6.11 -20.42
N GLY A 67 11.41 -5.30 -19.42
CA GLY A 67 12.67 -4.54 -19.41
C GLY A 67 13.89 -5.32 -18.86
N ILE A 68 13.80 -6.64 -18.70
CA ILE A 68 14.86 -7.52 -18.18
C ILE A 68 15.29 -8.51 -19.29
N ASP A 69 14.99 -8.21 -20.54
CA ASP A 69 14.75 -9.21 -21.59
C ASP A 69 15.97 -9.73 -22.40
N ASP A 70 17.22 -9.49 -21.99
CA ASP A 70 18.42 -10.08 -22.65
C ASP A 70 19.23 -10.97 -21.71
N PHE A 71 18.86 -12.24 -21.55
CA PHE A 71 19.45 -13.17 -20.57
C PHE A 71 20.64 -13.99 -21.11
N THR A 72 21.57 -13.35 -21.82
CA THR A 72 22.85 -13.99 -22.16
C THR A 72 23.87 -13.95 -21.02
N GLU A 73 23.67 -13.13 -19.97
CA GLU A 73 24.46 -13.18 -18.70
C GLU A 73 23.65 -12.73 -17.46
N LEU A 74 23.72 -13.53 -16.38
CA LEU A 74 23.07 -13.31 -15.07
C LEU A 74 23.79 -12.21 -14.25
N SER A 75 23.55 -10.93 -14.55
CA SER A 75 24.09 -9.83 -13.73
C SER A 75 23.33 -9.63 -12.41
N GLU A 76 24.05 -9.32 -11.32
CA GLU A 76 23.50 -9.07 -9.96
C GLU A 76 22.34 -8.05 -9.94
N LYS A 77 22.42 -7.03 -10.81
CA LYS A 77 21.39 -5.99 -10.96
C LYS A 77 20.02 -6.55 -11.37
N ARG A 78 19.98 -7.64 -12.15
CA ARG A 78 18.72 -8.26 -12.59
C ARG A 78 18.07 -9.11 -11.51
N ILE A 79 18.86 -9.82 -10.69
CA ILE A 79 18.34 -10.54 -9.52
C ILE A 79 17.70 -9.54 -8.55
N ALA A 80 18.37 -8.41 -8.29
CA ALA A 80 17.81 -7.35 -7.46
C ALA A 80 16.47 -6.82 -8.02
N LYS A 81 16.37 -6.63 -9.34
CA LYS A 81 15.15 -6.18 -10.02
C LYS A 81 13.98 -7.17 -9.92
N THR A 82 14.24 -8.46 -10.14
CA THR A 82 13.24 -9.51 -9.96
C THR A 82 12.74 -9.57 -8.52
N ASN A 83 13.65 -9.51 -7.55
CA ASN A 83 13.30 -9.46 -6.13
C ASN A 83 12.43 -8.25 -5.79
N LYS A 84 12.70 -7.07 -6.37
CA LYS A 84 11.85 -5.89 -6.20
C LYS A 84 10.43 -6.08 -6.76
N ILE A 85 10.27 -6.79 -7.88
CA ILE A 85 8.94 -7.09 -8.44
C ILE A 85 8.22 -8.09 -7.55
N ILE A 86 8.90 -9.13 -7.09
CA ILE A 86 8.38 -10.11 -6.13
C ILE A 86 7.88 -9.37 -4.89
N GLU A 87 8.67 -8.51 -4.27
CA GLU A 87 8.27 -7.79 -3.05
C GLU A 87 7.06 -6.86 -3.20
N ARG A 88 6.75 -6.46 -4.44
CA ARG A 88 5.61 -5.61 -4.78
C ARG A 88 4.39 -6.39 -5.26
N SER A 89 4.54 -7.67 -5.56
CA SER A 89 3.49 -8.48 -6.17
C SER A 89 2.53 -8.99 -5.09
N ASP A 90 1.25 -8.71 -5.28
CA ASP A 90 0.18 -9.30 -4.49
C ASP A 90 -0.15 -10.72 -4.98
N ILE A 91 -0.05 -10.91 -6.30
CA ILE A 91 -0.18 -12.21 -6.99
C ILE A 91 0.93 -12.30 -8.04
N ALA A 92 1.40 -13.52 -8.31
CA ALA A 92 2.36 -13.79 -9.38
C ALA A 92 1.78 -14.71 -10.47
N PHE A 93 2.03 -14.34 -11.72
CA PHE A 93 1.95 -15.25 -12.87
C PHE A 93 3.34 -15.77 -13.20
N LEU A 94 3.52 -17.08 -13.17
CA LEU A 94 4.72 -17.75 -13.68
C LEU A 94 4.37 -18.41 -15.02
N ILE A 95 4.82 -17.81 -16.12
CA ILE A 95 4.54 -18.26 -17.48
C ILE A 95 5.66 -19.19 -17.94
N ILE A 96 5.28 -20.39 -18.34
CA ILE A 96 6.17 -21.46 -18.80
C ILE A 96 5.69 -22.03 -20.13
N GLU A 97 6.57 -22.77 -20.81
CA GLU A 97 6.24 -23.55 -22.00
C GLU A 97 5.87 -24.99 -21.62
N PRO A 98 5.18 -25.74 -22.50
CA PRO A 98 4.81 -27.11 -22.25
C PRO A 98 6.04 -27.97 -22.00
N ASN A 99 5.97 -28.85 -21.00
CA ASN A 99 7.01 -29.83 -20.68
C ASN A 99 8.37 -29.23 -20.28
N SER A 100 8.42 -27.93 -19.95
CA SER A 100 9.64 -27.24 -19.53
C SER A 100 9.52 -26.70 -18.11
N TRP A 101 10.35 -27.23 -17.20
CA TRP A 101 10.55 -26.70 -15.86
C TRP A 101 12.02 -26.86 -15.46
N ASN A 102 12.77 -25.77 -15.49
CA ASN A 102 14.20 -25.76 -15.29
C ASN A 102 14.58 -25.01 -14.00
N MET A 103 15.88 -24.86 -13.77
CA MET A 103 16.43 -24.15 -12.61
C MET A 103 15.91 -22.71 -12.49
N TYR A 104 15.55 -22.07 -13.61
CA TYR A 104 14.96 -20.73 -13.61
C TYR A 104 13.57 -20.72 -12.96
N GLU A 105 12.66 -21.59 -13.44
CA GLU A 105 11.31 -21.70 -12.90
C GLU A 105 11.35 -22.11 -11.42
N GLU A 106 12.23 -23.06 -11.06
CA GLU A 106 12.41 -23.51 -9.68
C GLU A 106 12.84 -22.38 -8.75
N LYS A 107 13.81 -21.55 -9.18
CA LYS A 107 14.31 -20.42 -8.39
C LYS A 107 13.22 -19.38 -8.13
N ILE A 108 12.54 -18.92 -9.19
CA ILE A 108 11.48 -17.92 -9.07
C ILE A 108 10.32 -18.44 -8.22
N PHE A 109 9.88 -19.68 -8.47
CA PHE A 109 8.80 -20.29 -7.71
C PHE A 109 9.17 -20.43 -6.22
N SER A 110 10.42 -20.79 -5.91
CA SER A 110 10.93 -20.86 -4.54
C SER A 110 10.94 -19.48 -3.85
N GLU A 111 11.41 -18.44 -4.54
CA GLU A 111 11.41 -17.06 -4.01
C GLU A 111 9.99 -16.56 -3.73
N LEU A 112 9.05 -16.77 -4.67
CA LEU A 112 7.62 -16.45 -4.51
C LEU A 112 7.02 -17.20 -3.30
N LYS A 113 7.31 -18.50 -3.17
CA LYS A 113 6.83 -19.32 -2.06
C LYS A 113 7.40 -18.87 -0.71
N ASN A 114 8.69 -18.53 -0.65
CA ASN A 114 9.34 -18.03 0.56
C ASN A 114 8.74 -16.70 1.02
N LYS A 115 8.36 -15.84 0.07
CA LYS A 115 7.66 -14.57 0.33
C LYS A 115 6.14 -14.73 0.51
N LYS A 116 5.62 -15.98 0.44
CA LYS A 116 4.20 -16.34 0.56
C LYS A 116 3.30 -15.63 -0.46
N ILE A 117 3.80 -15.41 -1.67
CA ILE A 117 3.05 -14.77 -2.75
C ILE A 117 2.22 -15.83 -3.48
N PRO A 118 0.88 -15.71 -3.53
CA PRO A 118 0.04 -16.61 -4.30
C PRO A 118 0.44 -16.61 -5.78
N THR A 119 0.65 -17.80 -6.34
CA THR A 119 1.22 -17.96 -7.68
C THR A 119 0.32 -18.80 -8.58
N ILE A 120 0.04 -18.30 -9.78
CA ILE A 120 -0.66 -19.02 -10.86
C ILE A 120 0.39 -19.38 -11.90
N ILE A 121 0.50 -20.67 -12.22
CA ILE A 121 1.37 -21.15 -13.29
C ILE A 121 0.56 -21.18 -14.59
N ILE A 122 1.04 -20.48 -15.60
CA ILE A 122 0.44 -20.43 -16.94
C ILE A 122 1.32 -21.24 -17.87
N ILE A 123 0.80 -22.34 -18.41
CA ILE A 123 1.49 -23.13 -19.44
C ILE A 123 1.02 -22.60 -20.79
N ASN A 124 1.82 -21.74 -21.43
CA ASN A 124 1.47 -21.12 -22.70
C ASN A 124 1.91 -22.00 -23.90
N LYS A 125 1.50 -21.65 -25.12
CA LYS A 125 1.87 -22.31 -26.40
C LYS A 125 1.42 -23.76 -26.53
N ILE A 126 0.27 -24.10 -25.94
CA ILE A 126 -0.26 -25.48 -26.05
C ILE A 126 -0.74 -25.84 -27.47
N ASP A 127 -0.85 -24.84 -28.34
CA ASP A 127 -1.10 -24.99 -29.78
C ASP A 127 0.14 -25.50 -30.55
N GLU A 128 1.35 -25.14 -30.11
CA GLU A 128 2.61 -25.62 -30.71
C GLU A 128 3.04 -26.97 -30.13
N ILE A 129 2.94 -27.12 -28.81
CA ILE A 129 3.45 -28.29 -28.09
C ILE A 129 2.38 -28.84 -27.16
N LYS A 130 2.06 -30.13 -27.31
CA LYS A 130 1.13 -30.81 -26.41
C LYS A 130 1.75 -30.95 -25.01
N VAL A 131 0.99 -30.55 -23.99
CA VAL A 131 1.38 -30.77 -22.59
C VAL A 131 1.28 -32.27 -22.26
N GLU A 132 2.39 -32.87 -21.84
CA GLU A 132 2.41 -34.24 -21.37
C GLU A 132 1.66 -34.38 -20.05
N GLN A 133 0.88 -35.46 -19.92
CA GLN A 133 0.07 -35.68 -18.73
C GLN A 133 0.93 -35.85 -17.47
N SER A 134 2.08 -36.53 -17.58
CA SER A 134 3.06 -36.70 -16.51
C SER A 134 3.60 -35.36 -16.01
N PHE A 135 3.96 -34.45 -16.94
CA PHE A 135 4.42 -33.11 -16.62
C PHE A 135 3.32 -32.30 -15.93
N PHE A 136 2.11 -32.30 -16.49
CA PHE A 136 0.99 -31.55 -15.92
C PHE A 136 0.64 -31.99 -14.49
N VAL A 137 0.63 -33.30 -14.23
CA VAL A 137 0.40 -33.86 -12.90
C VAL A 137 1.50 -33.41 -11.93
N ARG A 138 2.77 -33.53 -12.32
CA ARG A 138 3.91 -33.09 -11.51
C ARG A 138 3.81 -31.62 -11.11
N VAL A 139 3.47 -30.73 -12.06
CA VAL A 139 3.34 -29.29 -11.76
C VAL A 139 2.17 -29.03 -10.81
N LYS A 140 1.07 -29.78 -10.95
CA LYS A 140 -0.10 -29.68 -10.06
C LYS A 140 0.16 -30.16 -8.64
N GLU A 141 1.09 -31.10 -8.43
CA GLU A 141 1.44 -31.59 -7.10
C GLU A 141 2.03 -30.49 -6.22
N PHE A 142 2.88 -29.62 -6.78
CA PHE A 142 3.50 -28.54 -6.01
C PHE A 142 2.79 -27.19 -6.14
N ASN A 143 1.93 -26.99 -7.14
CA ASN A 143 1.07 -25.81 -7.23
C ASN A 143 -0.33 -26.15 -7.76
N LYS A 144 -1.38 -25.83 -7.01
CA LYS A 144 -2.75 -26.20 -7.40
C LYS A 144 -3.32 -25.38 -8.56
N LYS A 145 -2.81 -24.17 -8.79
CA LYS A 145 -3.31 -23.23 -9.82
C LYS A 145 -2.41 -23.28 -11.06
N VAL A 146 -2.71 -24.24 -11.94
CA VAL A 146 -2.00 -24.44 -13.22
C VAL A 146 -3.00 -24.35 -14.36
N ILE A 147 -2.77 -23.45 -15.30
CA ILE A 147 -3.69 -23.16 -16.40
C ILE A 147 -2.94 -23.29 -17.73
N PRO A 148 -3.25 -24.31 -18.54
CA PRO A 148 -2.78 -24.39 -19.92
C PRO A 148 -3.57 -23.44 -20.81
N ILE A 149 -2.88 -22.64 -21.63
CA ILE A 149 -3.47 -21.68 -22.56
C ILE A 149 -2.70 -21.64 -23.89
N SER A 150 -3.34 -21.07 -24.91
CA SER A 150 -2.65 -20.53 -26.07
C SER A 150 -3.02 -19.06 -26.22
N THR A 151 -2.02 -18.18 -26.30
CA THR A 151 -2.26 -16.75 -26.53
C THR A 151 -2.63 -16.42 -27.98
N ILE A 152 -2.51 -17.37 -28.91
CA ILE A 152 -2.83 -17.18 -30.34
C ILE A 152 -4.12 -17.88 -30.76
N ASP A 153 -4.65 -18.80 -29.95
CA ASP A 153 -5.93 -19.45 -30.17
C ASP A 153 -7.09 -18.46 -29.90
N SER A 154 -7.59 -17.86 -30.97
CA SER A 154 -8.72 -16.92 -30.93
C SER A 154 -10.02 -17.57 -30.50
N ASP A 155 -10.22 -18.85 -30.80
CA ASP A 155 -11.49 -19.55 -30.61
C ASP A 155 -11.72 -19.87 -29.13
N ASN A 156 -10.67 -20.24 -28.41
CA ASN A 156 -10.72 -20.52 -26.97
C ASN A 156 -10.31 -19.33 -26.09
N ARG A 157 -9.95 -18.18 -26.68
CA ARG A 157 -9.43 -17.01 -25.97
C ARG A 157 -10.28 -16.61 -24.75
N GLU A 158 -11.59 -16.45 -24.93
CA GLU A 158 -12.47 -15.99 -23.86
C GLU A 158 -12.53 -16.99 -22.70
N LYS A 159 -12.54 -18.30 -23.01
CA LYS A 159 -12.49 -19.37 -22.02
C LYS A 159 -11.19 -19.32 -21.21
N TYR A 160 -10.04 -19.09 -21.85
CA TYR A 160 -8.77 -18.94 -21.14
C TYR A 160 -8.79 -17.73 -20.20
N ILE A 161 -9.30 -16.59 -20.66
CA ILE A 161 -9.40 -15.38 -19.84
C ILE A 161 -10.31 -15.60 -18.64
N GLN A 162 -11.45 -16.26 -18.81
CA GLN A 162 -12.36 -16.58 -17.71
C GLN A 162 -11.71 -17.50 -16.68
N HIS A 163 -10.97 -18.53 -17.12
CA HIS A 163 -10.22 -19.40 -16.21
C HIS A 163 -9.14 -18.64 -15.43
N VAL A 164 -8.42 -17.73 -16.08
CA VAL A 164 -7.41 -16.89 -15.42
C VAL A 164 -8.06 -15.95 -14.40
N LYS A 165 -9.16 -15.27 -14.77
CA LYS A 165 -9.91 -14.40 -13.86
C LYS A 165 -10.42 -15.15 -12.65
N GLN A 166 -11.01 -16.34 -12.86
CA GLN A 166 -11.47 -17.19 -11.76
C GLN A 166 -10.31 -17.62 -10.86
N ALA A 167 -9.17 -18.01 -11.44
CA ALA A 167 -8.01 -18.38 -10.67
C ALA A 167 -7.44 -17.22 -9.84
N ILE A 168 -7.47 -15.99 -10.35
CA ILE A 168 -7.13 -14.79 -9.56
C ILE A 168 -8.07 -14.67 -8.36
N LEU A 169 -9.39 -14.73 -8.58
CA LEU A 169 -10.39 -14.63 -7.51
C LEU A 169 -10.18 -15.69 -6.43
N ASP A 170 -9.87 -16.93 -6.83
CA ASP A 170 -9.67 -18.05 -5.92
C ASP A 170 -8.42 -17.91 -5.02
N ILE A 171 -7.46 -17.09 -5.41
CA ILE A 171 -6.19 -16.91 -4.68
C ILE A 171 -5.98 -15.49 -4.18
N LEU A 172 -7.01 -14.63 -4.28
CA LEU A 172 -6.94 -13.26 -3.80
C LEU A 172 -6.37 -13.28 -2.38
N PRO A 173 -5.24 -12.57 -2.15
CA PRO A 173 -4.57 -12.61 -0.86
C PRO A 173 -5.53 -12.22 0.28
N ALA A 174 -5.45 -12.88 1.42
CA ALA A 174 -6.35 -12.63 2.55
C ALA A 174 -6.31 -11.17 3.04
N ASN A 175 -5.23 -10.45 2.84
CA ASN A 175 -5.07 -9.02 3.08
C ASN A 175 -5.85 -8.12 2.11
N PHE A 176 -6.24 -8.61 0.94
CA PHE A 176 -7.24 -7.97 0.07
C PHE A 176 -8.66 -8.28 0.52
N THR A 177 -8.91 -9.49 1.04
CA THR A 177 -10.24 -9.92 1.51
C THR A 177 -10.56 -9.45 2.94
N ASN A 178 -9.54 -9.32 3.79
CA ASN A 178 -9.58 -8.96 5.22
C ASN A 178 -8.90 -7.60 5.46
N GLN A 179 -8.86 -6.73 4.45
CA GLN A 179 -8.42 -5.36 4.68
C GLN A 179 -9.36 -4.74 5.71
N PRO A 180 -8.85 -4.15 6.81
CA PRO A 180 -9.74 -3.46 7.74
C PRO A 180 -10.45 -2.34 6.98
N PRO A 181 -11.76 -2.16 7.17
CA PRO A 181 -12.49 -1.05 6.56
C PRO A 181 -11.86 0.28 6.96
N LEU A 182 -12.09 1.30 6.13
CA LEU A 182 -11.56 2.63 6.41
C LEU A 182 -12.25 3.21 7.66
N LEU A 183 -13.59 3.18 7.68
CA LEU A 183 -14.41 3.68 8.78
C LEU A 183 -15.71 2.92 9.01
N SER A 184 -16.17 2.07 8.09
CA SER A 184 -17.51 1.45 8.15
C SER A 184 -17.78 0.55 9.37
N ASP A 185 -16.77 0.26 10.19
CA ASP A 185 -16.90 -0.44 11.47
C ASP A 185 -16.72 0.47 12.70
N VAL A 186 -16.52 1.77 12.49
CA VAL A 186 -16.41 2.81 13.52
C VAL A 186 -17.64 3.72 13.52
N ILE A 187 -18.35 3.80 12.39
CA ILE A 187 -19.52 4.65 12.17
C ILE A 187 -20.77 3.81 11.88
N GLU A 188 -21.93 4.36 12.19
CA GLU A 188 -23.24 3.76 11.94
C GLU A 188 -24.05 4.56 10.89
N LYS A 189 -25.16 3.97 10.44
CA LYS A 189 -26.11 4.66 9.55
C LYS A 189 -26.63 5.92 10.23
N GLU A 190 -26.78 7.00 9.47
CA GLU A 190 -27.25 8.33 9.93
C GLU A 190 -26.29 9.10 10.85
N ASP A 191 -25.10 8.56 11.16
CA ASP A 191 -24.05 9.29 11.89
C ASP A 191 -23.67 10.60 11.18
N LEU A 192 -23.39 11.64 11.97
CA LEU A 192 -22.90 12.94 11.49
C LEU A 192 -21.40 13.07 11.72
N ILE A 193 -20.64 13.04 10.63
CA ILE A 193 -19.17 13.06 10.66
C ILE A 193 -18.64 14.41 10.15
N VAL A 194 -17.77 15.04 10.94
CA VAL A 194 -17.11 16.31 10.55
C VAL A 194 -15.66 16.04 10.15
N LEU A 195 -15.29 16.49 8.96
CA LEU A 195 -13.96 16.38 8.38
C LEU A 195 -13.29 17.74 8.35
N ILE A 196 -12.22 17.93 9.12
CA ILE A 196 -11.42 19.16 9.14
C ILE A 196 -10.29 19.04 8.13
N ALA A 197 -10.43 19.77 7.02
CA ALA A 197 -9.51 19.81 5.90
C ALA A 197 -8.92 21.24 5.77
N PRO A 198 -7.71 21.50 6.30
CA PRO A 198 -7.05 22.79 6.10
C PRO A 198 -6.71 23.00 4.62
N ILE A 199 -6.45 24.26 4.23
CA ILE A 199 -5.97 24.59 2.89
C ILE A 199 -4.60 23.93 2.70
N ASP A 200 -4.55 22.91 1.87
CA ASP A 200 -3.30 22.23 1.52
C ASP A 200 -2.73 22.85 0.25
N SER A 201 -1.59 23.54 0.38
CA SER A 201 -0.85 24.12 -0.74
C SER A 201 -0.31 23.06 -1.71
N GLN A 202 -0.25 21.79 -1.29
CA GLN A 202 0.18 20.67 -2.12
C GLN A 202 -0.97 20.04 -2.91
N ALA A 203 -2.22 20.34 -2.58
CA ALA A 203 -3.38 19.86 -3.33
C ALA A 203 -3.54 20.68 -4.64
N PRO A 204 -3.77 20.04 -5.80
CA PRO A 204 -4.07 20.76 -7.03
C PRO A 204 -5.30 21.65 -6.84
N LYS A 205 -5.26 22.86 -7.41
CA LYS A 205 -6.38 23.82 -7.34
C LYS A 205 -7.70 23.13 -7.73
N GLY A 206 -8.70 23.22 -6.85
CA GLY A 206 -10.03 22.64 -7.06
C GLY A 206 -10.14 21.14 -6.77
N ARG A 207 -9.19 20.53 -6.05
CA ARG A 207 -9.25 19.11 -5.65
C ARG A 207 -8.99 18.93 -4.16
N LEU A 208 -9.69 17.98 -3.56
CA LEU A 208 -9.36 17.45 -2.24
C LEU A 208 -8.23 16.41 -2.37
N ILE A 209 -7.46 16.23 -1.30
CA ILE A 209 -6.46 15.16 -1.27
C ILE A 209 -7.13 13.79 -1.15
N LEU A 210 -6.43 12.75 -1.62
CA LEU A 210 -6.99 11.41 -1.69
C LEU A 210 -7.56 10.89 -0.34
N PRO A 211 -6.88 11.07 0.81
CA PRO A 211 -7.43 10.65 2.10
C PRO A 211 -8.81 11.23 2.38
N GLN A 212 -9.03 12.52 2.09
CA GLN A 212 -10.31 13.20 2.30
C GLN A 212 -11.39 12.62 1.39
N VAL A 213 -11.10 12.42 0.10
CA VAL A 213 -12.05 11.87 -0.87
C VAL A 213 -12.48 10.45 -0.49
N GLN A 214 -11.54 9.60 -0.11
CA GLN A 214 -11.83 8.22 0.30
C GLN A 214 -12.66 8.17 1.58
N THR A 215 -12.32 9.00 2.57
CA THR A 215 -13.08 9.10 3.82
C THR A 215 -14.51 9.58 3.55
N ILE A 216 -14.70 10.61 2.72
CA ILE A 216 -16.05 11.06 2.32
C ILE A 216 -16.83 9.93 1.65
N ARG A 217 -16.20 9.20 0.74
CA ARG A 217 -16.85 8.10 0.03
C ARG A 217 -17.31 6.99 0.97
N GLU A 218 -16.44 6.56 1.89
CA GLU A 218 -16.76 5.52 2.88
C GLU A 218 -17.93 5.93 3.81
N ILE A 219 -17.96 7.20 4.22
CA ILE A 219 -19.05 7.75 5.04
C ILE A 219 -20.38 7.65 4.28
N LEU A 220 -20.39 8.03 3.00
CA LEU A 220 -21.59 7.95 2.16
C LEU A 220 -22.02 6.50 1.89
N ASP A 221 -21.07 5.59 1.62
CA ASP A 221 -21.36 4.16 1.43
C ASP A 221 -21.95 3.52 2.70
N SER A 222 -21.63 4.08 3.88
CA SER A 222 -22.20 3.68 5.18
C SER A 222 -23.57 4.31 5.48
N ASN A 223 -24.14 5.10 4.56
CA ASN A 223 -25.37 5.88 4.75
C ASN A 223 -25.28 6.90 5.90
N ALA A 224 -24.10 7.46 6.14
CA ALA A 224 -23.84 8.53 7.10
C ALA A 224 -23.64 9.88 6.39
N ALA A 225 -23.62 10.98 7.16
CA ALA A 225 -23.46 12.34 6.65
C ALA A 225 -22.03 12.84 6.85
N ALA A 226 -21.42 13.38 5.79
CA ALA A 226 -20.11 14.03 5.86
C ALA A 226 -20.25 15.56 5.76
N VAL A 227 -19.64 16.29 6.70
CA VAL A 227 -19.50 17.75 6.63
C VAL A 227 -18.02 18.12 6.62
N VAL A 228 -17.57 18.79 5.56
CA VAL A 228 -16.17 19.22 5.41
C VAL A 228 -16.02 20.69 5.79
N VAL A 229 -15.06 21.00 6.65
CA VAL A 229 -14.80 22.34 7.18
C VAL A 229 -13.30 22.65 7.19
N GLN A 230 -12.91 23.92 7.25
CA GLN A 230 -11.52 24.31 7.56
C GLN A 230 -11.32 24.37 9.08
N ASP A 231 -10.04 24.35 9.51
CA ASP A 231 -9.70 24.37 10.93
C ASP A 231 -10.09 25.69 11.61
N THR A 232 -10.10 26.81 10.87
CA THR A 232 -10.46 28.14 11.37
C THR A 232 -11.94 28.27 11.72
N GLU A 233 -12.84 27.79 10.85
CA GLU A 233 -14.28 27.90 11.08
C GLU A 233 -14.86 26.74 11.91
N TYR A 234 -14.10 25.66 12.13
CA TYR A 234 -14.58 24.46 12.81
C TYR A 234 -15.32 24.74 14.14
N PRO A 235 -14.77 25.51 15.11
CA PRO A 235 -15.48 25.74 16.37
C PRO A 235 -16.84 26.44 16.18
N ALA A 236 -16.89 27.41 15.28
CA ALA A 236 -18.10 28.19 15.00
C ALA A 236 -19.15 27.39 14.21
N ILE A 237 -18.72 26.42 13.39
CA ILE A 237 -19.62 25.50 12.68
C ILE A 237 -20.12 24.42 13.63
N LEU A 238 -19.25 23.89 14.49
CA LEU A 238 -19.62 22.87 15.48
C LEU A 238 -20.78 23.35 16.37
N SER A 239 -20.74 24.62 16.81
CA SER A 239 -21.79 25.21 17.64
C SER A 239 -23.13 25.42 16.93
N ARG A 240 -23.20 25.26 15.59
CA ARG A 240 -24.44 25.42 14.82
C ARG A 240 -25.22 24.11 14.69
N PHE A 241 -24.59 22.97 14.94
CA PHE A 241 -25.28 21.69 14.89
C PHE A 241 -26.26 21.57 16.05
N LYS A 242 -27.51 21.23 15.73
CA LYS A 242 -28.57 20.93 16.72
C LYS A 242 -28.51 19.47 17.17
N SER A 243 -28.03 18.60 16.29
CA SER A 243 -27.80 17.18 16.57
C SER A 243 -26.35 16.98 17.00
N LYS A 244 -26.11 15.93 17.77
CA LYS A 244 -24.75 15.54 18.17
C LYS A 244 -23.93 15.17 16.93
N VAL A 245 -22.66 15.59 16.91
CA VAL A 245 -21.66 15.09 15.96
C VAL A 245 -21.06 13.82 16.54
N ASP A 246 -20.97 12.76 15.74
CA ASP A 246 -20.60 11.42 16.22
C ASP A 246 -19.09 11.17 16.13
N LEU A 247 -18.44 11.72 15.10
CA LEU A 247 -16.99 11.64 14.92
C LEU A 247 -16.43 12.87 14.21
N VAL A 248 -15.29 13.35 14.69
CA VAL A 248 -14.50 14.41 14.04
C VAL A 248 -13.18 13.83 13.55
N ILE A 249 -12.85 14.04 12.28
CA ILE A 249 -11.59 13.59 11.67
C ILE A 249 -10.84 14.79 11.12
N CYS A 250 -9.56 14.92 11.44
CA CYS A 250 -8.76 16.06 10.98
C CYS A 250 -7.42 15.68 10.34
N ASP A 251 -6.81 16.63 9.64
CA ASP A 251 -5.41 16.55 9.26
C ASP A 251 -4.49 16.58 10.49
N SER A 252 -3.42 15.78 10.47
CA SER A 252 -2.49 15.69 11.61
C SER A 252 -1.79 17.00 11.95
N GLN A 253 -1.70 17.98 11.03
CA GLN A 253 -1.12 19.29 11.32
C GLN A 253 -1.97 20.13 12.29
N VAL A 254 -3.29 19.90 12.32
CA VAL A 254 -4.24 20.67 13.14
C VAL A 254 -4.84 19.84 14.29
N VAL A 255 -4.28 18.65 14.56
CA VAL A 255 -4.82 17.71 15.55
C VAL A 255 -4.94 18.31 16.96
N HIS A 256 -3.93 19.04 17.44
CA HIS A 256 -4.00 19.73 18.73
C HIS A 256 -5.14 20.76 18.81
N LYS A 257 -5.37 21.54 17.74
CA LYS A 257 -6.48 22.52 17.68
C LYS A 257 -7.84 21.81 17.67
N MET A 258 -7.95 20.74 16.86
CA MET A 258 -9.16 19.94 16.79
C MET A 258 -9.50 19.36 18.15
N VAL A 259 -8.53 18.72 18.82
CA VAL A 259 -8.75 18.11 20.13
C VAL A 259 -9.16 19.15 21.17
N ALA A 260 -8.52 20.32 21.20
CA ALA A 260 -8.90 21.40 22.10
C ALA A 260 -10.28 22.00 21.80
N GLY A 261 -10.71 22.01 20.54
CA GLY A 261 -11.99 22.56 20.09
C GLY A 261 -13.16 21.56 20.08
N THR A 262 -12.90 20.27 20.33
CA THR A 262 -13.91 19.20 20.28
C THR A 262 -14.31 18.78 21.70
N PRO A 263 -15.60 18.86 22.08
CA PRO A 263 -16.11 18.35 23.34
C PRO A 263 -15.70 16.89 23.63
N GLU A 264 -15.49 16.56 24.91
CA GLU A 264 -14.99 15.25 25.33
C GLU A 264 -15.93 14.08 24.98
N ASP A 265 -17.23 14.33 24.85
CA ASP A 265 -18.22 13.32 24.51
C ASP A 265 -18.33 13.04 23.00
N ILE A 266 -17.63 13.82 22.16
CA ILE A 266 -17.56 13.64 20.70
C ILE A 266 -16.27 12.91 20.35
N LYS A 267 -16.39 11.72 19.74
CA LYS A 267 -15.22 10.95 19.31
C LYS A 267 -14.41 11.77 18.31
N CYS A 268 -13.08 11.64 18.34
CA CYS A 268 -12.25 12.27 17.32
C CYS A 268 -11.04 11.43 16.94
N THR A 269 -10.54 11.61 15.72
CA THR A 269 -9.33 10.97 15.21
C THR A 269 -8.68 11.81 14.09
N THR A 270 -7.69 11.25 13.41
CA THR A 270 -7.02 11.90 12.27
C THR A 270 -7.09 11.02 11.02
N PHE A 271 -7.00 11.64 9.84
CA PHE A 271 -6.86 10.88 8.59
C PHE A 271 -5.65 9.94 8.65
N SER A 272 -4.55 10.36 9.27
CA SER A 272 -3.35 9.53 9.38
C SER A 272 -3.55 8.27 10.21
N ILE A 273 -4.33 8.31 11.30
CA ILE A 273 -4.64 7.12 12.12
C ILE A 273 -5.56 6.18 11.35
N VAL A 274 -6.61 6.72 10.73
CA VAL A 274 -7.54 5.98 9.88
C VAL A 274 -6.80 5.27 8.74
N PHE A 275 -5.87 5.97 8.07
CA PHE A 275 -5.07 5.38 6.98
C PHE A 275 -3.93 4.49 7.46
N SER A 276 -3.39 4.72 8.66
CA SER A 276 -2.46 3.82 9.33
C SER A 276 -3.10 2.44 9.50
N ARG A 277 -4.33 2.40 10.00
CA ARG A 277 -5.13 1.18 10.11
C ARG A 277 -5.45 0.56 8.74
N PHE A 278 -6.00 1.36 7.83
CA PHE A 278 -6.46 0.90 6.51
C PHE A 278 -5.33 0.35 5.62
N LYS A 279 -4.13 0.94 5.64
CA LYS A 279 -3.00 0.52 4.79
C LYS A 279 -1.84 -0.15 5.52
N GLY A 280 -1.73 0.01 6.83
CA GLY A 280 -0.59 -0.49 7.60
C GLY A 280 -1.02 -1.37 8.77
N ASP A 281 -0.21 -1.30 9.82
CA ASP A 281 -0.43 -1.97 11.09
C ASP A 281 -0.50 -0.92 12.20
N LEU A 282 -1.71 -0.46 12.50
CA LEU A 282 -1.91 0.61 13.49
C LEU A 282 -1.41 0.19 14.88
N ILE A 283 -1.56 -1.09 15.25
CA ILE A 283 -1.16 -1.59 16.56
C ILE A 283 0.35 -1.51 16.71
N GLU A 284 1.10 -2.02 15.74
CA GLU A 284 2.56 -1.95 15.74
C GLU A 284 3.07 -0.50 15.66
N GLU A 285 2.46 0.33 14.80
CA GLU A 285 2.87 1.73 14.63
C GLU A 285 2.62 2.56 15.89
N VAL A 286 1.58 2.26 16.66
CA VAL A 286 1.27 2.91 17.96
C VAL A 286 2.26 2.49 19.03
N ARG A 287 2.56 1.19 19.17
CA ARG A 287 3.59 0.70 20.11
C ARG A 287 4.94 1.34 19.85
N ALA A 288 5.32 1.44 18.57
CA ALA A 288 6.58 2.02 18.16
C ALA A 288 6.70 3.52 18.49
N ALA A 289 5.60 4.27 18.61
CA ALA A 289 5.66 5.69 18.91
C ALA A 289 6.33 5.98 20.28
N ARG A 290 6.13 5.09 21.26
CA ARG A 290 6.70 5.19 22.61
C ARG A 290 8.21 4.96 22.67
N VAL A 291 8.78 4.39 21.61
CA VAL A 291 10.24 4.24 21.49
C VAL A 291 10.91 5.62 21.46
N LEU A 292 10.19 6.68 21.06
CA LEU A 292 10.70 8.05 21.09
C LEU A 292 11.20 8.46 22.48
N ASP A 293 10.55 8.03 23.56
CA ASP A 293 10.98 8.32 24.95
C ASP A 293 12.34 7.69 25.30
N LYS A 294 12.71 6.62 24.58
CA LYS A 294 13.92 5.82 24.81
C LYS A 294 15.06 6.19 23.86
N VAL A 295 14.87 7.21 23.02
CA VAL A 295 15.90 7.73 22.11
C VAL A 295 16.93 8.51 22.92
N GLY A 296 18.20 8.13 22.81
CA GLY A 296 19.33 8.86 23.38
C GLY A 296 20.04 9.78 22.37
N VAL A 297 21.00 10.56 22.85
CA VAL A 297 21.77 11.54 22.05
C VAL A 297 22.53 10.89 20.89
N ASN A 298 22.99 9.66 21.06
CA ASN A 298 23.78 8.93 20.05
C ASN A 298 22.93 8.04 19.13
N ASP A 299 21.61 7.98 19.34
CA ASP A 299 20.71 7.19 18.50
C ASP A 299 20.44 7.90 17.17
N LYS A 300 19.98 7.11 16.19
CA LYS A 300 19.53 7.62 14.88
C LYS A 300 18.05 7.36 14.68
N ILE A 301 17.36 8.30 14.06
CA ILE A 301 15.98 8.14 13.58
C ILE A 301 15.98 8.19 12.06
N LEU A 302 15.25 7.29 11.42
CA LEU A 302 15.04 7.30 9.98
C LEU A 302 13.65 7.87 9.66
N ILE A 303 13.59 8.91 8.85
CA ILE A 303 12.35 9.37 8.22
C ILE A 303 12.27 8.73 6.84
N ALA A 304 11.25 7.89 6.63
CA ALA A 304 11.08 7.11 5.41
C ALA A 304 9.87 7.58 4.59
N GLU A 305 10.13 8.06 3.38
CA GLU A 305 9.11 8.50 2.43
C GLU A 305 8.94 7.50 1.29
N ALA A 306 7.71 7.07 1.04
CA ALA A 306 7.40 6.11 -0.01
C ALA A 306 7.31 6.72 -1.43
N CYS A 307 7.44 8.04 -1.56
CA CYS A 307 7.42 8.77 -2.82
C CYS A 307 8.64 9.66 -2.95
N SER A 308 9.11 9.84 -4.19
CA SER A 308 10.15 10.78 -4.56
C SER A 308 9.50 12.08 -5.05
N HIS A 309 8.96 12.90 -4.14
CA HIS A 309 8.51 14.26 -4.48
C HIS A 309 9.62 15.27 -4.16
N HIS A 310 9.58 16.41 -4.86
CA HIS A 310 10.46 17.53 -4.54
C HIS A 310 10.04 18.11 -3.17
N PRO A 311 10.97 18.21 -2.21
CA PRO A 311 10.65 18.78 -0.91
C PRO A 311 10.38 20.27 -1.04
N ASN A 312 9.31 20.73 -0.38
CA ASN A 312 9.01 22.16 -0.22
C ASN A 312 9.52 22.65 1.14
N ASP A 313 9.66 23.96 1.32
CA ASP A 313 10.13 24.56 2.58
C ASP A 313 9.24 24.22 3.79
N ASP A 314 7.99 23.81 3.53
CA ASP A 314 6.98 23.45 4.52
C ASP A 314 6.77 21.92 4.67
N ASP A 315 7.71 21.11 4.19
CA ASP A 315 7.62 19.65 4.15
C ASP A 315 7.48 19.04 5.57
N ILE A 316 6.40 18.27 5.75
CA ILE A 316 6.06 17.63 7.03
C ILE A 316 7.17 16.67 7.47
N GLY A 317 7.65 15.82 6.56
CA GLY A 317 8.62 14.79 6.84
C GLY A 317 10.03 15.35 7.03
N ARG A 318 10.44 16.32 6.22
CA ARG A 318 11.83 16.79 6.20
C ARG A 318 12.11 17.99 7.08
N VAL A 319 11.08 18.75 7.46
CA VAL A 319 11.24 19.98 8.26
C VAL A 319 10.44 19.91 9.55
N LYS A 320 9.11 19.71 9.48
CA LYS A 320 8.23 19.86 10.65
C LYS A 320 8.42 18.75 11.69
N ILE A 321 8.42 17.48 11.27
CA ILE A 321 8.62 16.32 12.17
C ILE A 321 10.01 16.38 12.83
N PRO A 322 11.13 16.57 12.12
CA PRO A 322 12.45 16.74 12.75
C PRO A 322 12.48 17.85 13.80
N ARG A 323 11.85 18.99 13.53
CA ARG A 323 11.76 20.09 14.49
C ARG A 323 10.95 19.70 15.74
N LEU A 324 9.82 18.99 15.56
CA LEU A 324 9.00 18.52 16.67
C LEU A 324 9.76 17.48 17.53
N ILE A 325 10.49 16.56 16.90
CA ILE A 325 11.30 15.55 17.60
C ILE A 325 12.36 16.22 18.48
N ARG A 326 13.15 17.15 17.93
CA ARG A 326 14.18 17.87 18.70
C ARG A 326 13.57 18.65 19.86
N LYS A 327 12.42 19.28 19.64
CA LYS A 327 11.69 20.00 20.69
C LYS A 327 11.20 19.05 21.79
N PHE A 328 10.68 17.88 21.42
CA PHE A 328 10.17 16.87 22.33
C PHE A 328 11.30 16.26 23.18
N LEU A 329 12.42 15.89 22.55
CA LEU A 329 13.57 15.27 23.21
C LEU A 329 14.40 16.26 24.04
N GLY A 330 14.38 17.55 23.68
CA GLY A 330 15.20 18.58 24.33
C GLY A 330 16.68 18.56 23.93
N PHE A 331 17.06 17.75 22.95
CA PHE A 331 18.41 17.68 22.38
C PHE A 331 18.37 17.42 20.87
N ASP A 332 19.50 17.63 20.20
CA ASP A 332 19.64 17.33 18.77
C ASP A 332 19.96 15.85 18.56
N VAL A 333 19.06 15.13 17.90
CA VAL A 333 19.21 13.72 17.55
C VAL A 333 19.55 13.62 16.06
N LYS A 334 20.35 12.61 15.68
CA LYS A 334 20.64 12.36 14.27
C LYS A 334 19.39 11.84 13.56
N ILE A 335 18.96 12.57 12.51
CA ILE A 335 17.82 12.21 11.68
C ILE A 335 18.28 12.08 10.23
N ASP A 336 18.15 10.88 9.66
CA ASP A 336 18.36 10.65 8.25
C ASP A 336 17.01 10.62 7.53
N VAL A 337 16.95 11.14 6.31
CA VAL A 337 15.75 11.11 5.46
C VAL A 337 16.03 10.22 4.25
N TYR A 338 15.15 9.28 3.99
CA TYR A 338 15.22 8.41 2.82
C TYR A 338 13.91 8.45 2.05
N ALA A 339 13.97 8.90 0.79
CA ALA A 339 12.82 8.98 -0.09
C ALA A 339 12.92 7.96 -1.22
N GLY A 340 11.85 7.20 -1.43
CA GLY A 340 11.76 6.18 -2.46
C GLY A 340 11.04 4.92 -1.97
N ARG A 341 10.97 3.92 -2.84
CA ARG A 341 10.27 2.67 -2.55
C ARG A 341 11.06 1.72 -1.64
N ASP A 342 12.35 1.99 -1.43
CA ASP A 342 13.27 1.17 -0.64
C ASP A 342 13.65 1.82 0.71
N TYR A 343 14.40 1.07 1.52
CA TYR A 343 15.09 1.54 2.72
C TYR A 343 16.61 1.59 2.48
N PRO A 344 17.38 2.33 3.30
CA PRO A 344 18.84 2.21 3.32
C PRO A 344 19.29 0.78 3.67
N GLU A 345 20.51 0.41 3.26
CA GLU A 345 21.02 -0.97 3.39
C GLU A 345 21.08 -1.46 4.85
N LYS A 346 21.48 -0.60 5.78
CA LYS A 346 21.66 -0.94 7.20
C LYS A 346 20.56 -0.34 8.07
N LEU A 347 19.37 -0.94 8.00
CA LEU A 347 18.24 -0.53 8.84
C LEU A 347 18.54 -0.64 10.34
N SER A 348 19.29 -1.66 10.76
CA SER A 348 19.59 -1.94 12.18
C SER A 348 20.38 -0.84 12.90
N GLU A 349 20.90 0.16 12.19
CA GLU A 349 21.54 1.34 12.80
C GLU A 349 20.54 2.35 13.38
N TYR A 350 19.27 2.24 13.03
CA TYR A 350 18.22 3.16 13.48
C TYR A 350 17.51 2.63 14.71
N LYS A 351 17.23 3.55 15.64
CA LYS A 351 16.44 3.27 16.85
C LYS A 351 14.94 3.26 16.58
N LEU A 352 14.51 4.09 15.64
CA LEU A 352 13.11 4.27 15.26
C LEU A 352 13.02 4.68 13.80
N ILE A 353 12.06 4.09 13.09
CA ILE A 353 11.65 4.53 11.75
C ILE A 353 10.33 5.28 11.87
N ILE A 354 10.27 6.46 11.26
CA ILE A 354 9.06 7.27 11.12
C ILE A 354 8.68 7.28 9.65
N HIS A 355 7.67 6.50 9.30
CA HIS A 355 7.24 6.31 7.91
C HIS A 355 6.10 7.26 7.54
N CYS A 356 6.10 7.75 6.30
CA CYS A 356 5.02 8.60 5.80
C CYS A 356 3.67 7.84 5.72
N GLY A 357 2.58 8.55 5.42
CA GLY A 357 1.24 7.95 5.27
C GLY A 357 1.12 6.87 4.17
N GLY A 358 2.11 6.74 3.28
CA GLY A 358 2.07 5.74 2.21
C GLY A 358 0.96 6.01 1.18
N CYS A 359 0.64 7.29 0.91
CA CYS A 359 -0.45 7.66 0.02
C CYS A 359 -0.31 7.07 -1.39
N MET A 360 0.93 6.93 -1.88
CA MET A 360 1.24 6.45 -3.23
C MET A 360 1.55 4.95 -3.33
N ILE A 361 1.57 4.22 -2.22
CA ILE A 361 1.87 2.77 -2.18
C ILE A 361 0.68 1.95 -1.71
N THR A 362 0.64 0.67 -2.09
CA THR A 362 -0.42 -0.26 -1.69
C THR A 362 -0.30 -0.65 -0.22
N ARG A 363 -1.37 -1.26 0.33
CA ARG A 363 -1.33 -1.87 1.67
C ARG A 363 -0.20 -2.90 1.77
N ASN A 364 0.01 -3.70 0.73
CA ASN A 364 1.01 -4.76 0.75
C ASN A 364 2.42 -4.20 0.68
N GLU A 365 2.65 -3.18 -0.14
CA GLU A 365 3.92 -2.45 -0.12
C GLU A 365 4.17 -1.82 1.27
N LYS A 366 3.16 -1.22 1.91
CA LYS A 366 3.30 -0.65 3.26
C LYS A 366 3.59 -1.73 4.31
N LEU A 367 2.84 -2.84 4.33
CA LEU A 367 3.08 -3.96 5.24
C LEU A 367 4.44 -4.62 5.01
N SER A 368 4.87 -4.77 3.75
CA SER A 368 6.21 -5.27 3.41
C SER A 368 7.30 -4.40 4.03
N ARG A 369 7.13 -3.07 3.97
CA ARG A 369 8.04 -2.11 4.62
C ARG A 369 8.01 -2.20 6.14
N ILE A 370 6.85 -2.41 6.76
CA ILE A 370 6.75 -2.64 8.22
C ILE A 370 7.48 -3.94 8.58
N ASN A 371 7.20 -5.03 7.88
CA ASN A 371 7.84 -6.32 8.13
C ASN A 371 9.37 -6.27 7.96
N ARG A 372 9.88 -5.54 6.97
CA ARG A 372 11.33 -5.37 6.78
C ARG A 372 11.98 -4.61 7.94
N ALA A 373 11.30 -3.60 8.49
CA ALA A 373 11.75 -2.90 9.69
C ALA A 373 11.78 -3.83 10.91
N LEU A 374 10.71 -4.59 11.13
CA LEU A 374 10.61 -5.56 12.22
C LEU A 374 11.65 -6.69 12.11
N GLN A 375 11.93 -7.18 10.91
CA GLN A 375 12.99 -8.16 10.64
C GLN A 375 14.39 -7.62 10.96
N ALA A 376 14.61 -6.31 10.78
CA ALA A 376 15.82 -5.62 11.20
C ALA A 376 15.83 -5.28 12.71
N ALA A 377 14.81 -5.71 13.46
CA ALA A 377 14.57 -5.36 14.87
C ALA A 377 14.45 -3.85 15.13
N VAL A 378 13.92 -3.10 14.16
CA VAL A 378 13.73 -1.65 14.27
C VAL A 378 12.24 -1.32 14.33
N PRO A 379 11.76 -0.70 15.43
CA PRO A 379 10.39 -0.21 15.55
C PRO A 379 10.06 0.81 14.46
N ILE A 380 8.82 0.79 13.98
CA ILE A 380 8.34 1.66 12.91
C ILE A 380 7.01 2.29 13.30
N THR A 381 6.92 3.62 13.24
CA THR A 381 5.69 4.38 13.47
C THR A 381 5.32 5.22 12.24
N ASN A 382 4.22 5.97 12.32
CA ASN A 382 3.71 6.83 11.26
C ASN A 382 3.79 8.32 11.61
N TYR A 383 3.88 9.19 10.59
CA TYR A 383 3.86 10.65 10.73
C TYR A 383 2.73 11.15 11.65
N GLY A 384 1.48 10.77 11.39
CA GLY A 384 0.37 11.28 12.18
C GLY A 384 0.34 10.77 13.61
N ILE A 385 0.76 9.51 13.82
CA ILE A 385 0.86 8.89 15.14
C ILE A 385 1.93 9.60 15.97
N ILE A 386 3.14 9.78 15.42
CA ILE A 386 4.23 10.43 16.15
C ILE A 386 3.96 11.92 16.40
N ILE A 387 3.30 12.62 15.47
CA ILE A 387 2.85 13.99 15.70
C ILE A 387 1.84 14.04 16.86
N SER A 388 0.85 13.15 16.86
CA SER A 388 -0.16 13.09 17.92
C SER A 388 0.45 12.71 19.27
N TYR A 389 1.47 11.85 19.26
CA TYR A 389 2.24 11.46 20.44
C TYR A 389 2.99 12.66 21.03
N MET A 390 3.80 13.35 20.22
CA MET A 390 4.59 14.52 20.66
C MET A 390 3.71 15.70 21.09
N GLN A 391 2.45 15.76 20.64
CA GLN A 391 1.48 16.78 21.03
C GLN A 391 0.59 16.35 22.21
N ALA A 392 0.85 15.19 22.83
CA ALA A 392 0.09 14.66 23.96
C ALA A 392 -1.41 14.50 23.69
N VAL A 393 -1.79 14.19 22.45
CA VAL A 393 -3.19 13.98 22.04
C VAL A 393 -3.46 12.57 21.50
N LEU A 394 -2.43 11.70 21.41
CA LEU A 394 -2.54 10.38 20.81
C LEU A 394 -3.64 9.51 21.45
N GLU A 395 -3.71 9.50 22.78
CA GLU A 395 -4.74 8.75 23.52
C GLU A 395 -6.16 9.13 23.06
N ARG A 396 -6.42 10.44 22.98
CA ARG A 396 -7.71 10.99 22.57
C ARG A 396 -8.09 10.55 21.16
N VAL A 397 -7.15 10.64 20.22
CA VAL A 397 -7.40 10.32 18.80
C VAL A 397 -7.39 8.81 18.49
N LEU A 398 -6.95 7.98 19.44
CA LEU A 398 -7.09 6.52 19.39
C LEU A 398 -8.36 6.01 20.05
N SER A 399 -9.12 6.84 20.77
CA SER A 399 -10.37 6.43 21.43
C SER A 399 -11.40 5.72 20.52
N PRO A 400 -11.51 6.02 19.21
CA PRO A 400 -12.39 5.25 18.32
C PRO A 400 -11.87 3.84 17.98
N PHE A 401 -10.64 3.50 18.36
CA PHE A 401 -9.96 2.24 18.02
C PHE A 401 -9.45 1.53 19.29
N PRO A 402 -10.32 0.80 20.03
CA PRO A 402 -10.01 0.25 21.35
C PRO A 402 -8.75 -0.64 21.40
N GLU A 403 -8.52 -1.46 20.37
CA GLU A 403 -7.34 -2.33 20.30
C GLU A 403 -6.04 -1.53 20.18
N ALA A 404 -6.04 -0.47 19.36
CA ALA A 404 -4.90 0.41 19.21
C ALA A 404 -4.66 1.25 20.47
N LEU A 405 -5.73 1.72 21.12
CA LEU A 405 -5.64 2.41 22.41
C LEU A 405 -5.08 1.49 23.50
N LYS A 406 -5.48 0.21 23.52
CA LYS A 406 -4.90 -0.77 24.45
C LYS A 406 -3.41 -0.96 24.18
N ALA A 407 -3.01 -1.11 22.91
CA ALA A 407 -1.63 -1.25 22.51
C ALA A 407 -0.75 -0.04 22.89
N TYR A 408 -1.32 1.17 22.86
CA TYR A 408 -0.68 2.38 23.36
C TYR A 408 -0.30 2.27 24.84
N TYR A 409 -1.16 1.68 25.67
CA TYR A 409 -0.87 1.48 27.09
C TYR A 409 0.07 0.31 27.39
N GLU A 410 0.13 -0.69 26.51
CA GLU A 410 0.98 -1.88 26.67
C GLU A 410 2.45 -1.66 26.27
N GLY A 411 2.73 -0.72 25.35
CA GLY A 411 4.09 -0.38 24.89
C GLY A 411 4.86 0.52 25.84
#